data_AF-A0A7V5DW69-F1
#
_entry.id   AF-A0A7V5DW69-F1
#
_cell.length_a   1.000
_cell.length_b   1.000
_cell.length_c   1.000
_cell.angle_alpha   90.00
_cell.angle_beta   90.00
_cell.angle_gamma   90.00
#
_symmetry.space_group_name_H-M   'P 1'
#
loop_
_entity.id
_entity.type
_entity.pdbx_description
1 polymer ?
#
loop_
_entity_poly.entity_id
_entity_poly.type
_entity_poly.pdbx_seq_one_letter_code
_entity_poly.pdbx_strand_id
1 'polypeptide(L)'
;GMKNRRKKNHWHIDYLSAVAVEASAYPIASYRNLECDLAKGLAEIGGKPVEGFGSSDCRCGSHLFYFEDPLPPKDSWQFVDLVLRFRHLEFSDWNRSPSVPGRNRFGCF
;
A
#
# COMPACT_ATOMS: atom_id res chain seq x y z
N GLY A 1 -19.77 22.32 -29.79
CA GLY A 1 -19.75 20.84 -29.88
C GLY A 1 -18.74 20.29 -28.89
N MET A 2 -19.21 19.64 -27.82
CA MET A 2 -18.35 19.04 -26.81
C MET A 2 -17.65 17.80 -27.39
N LYS A 3 -16.33 17.88 -27.53
CA LYS A 3 -15.48 16.74 -27.88
C LYS A 3 -15.38 15.84 -26.65
N ASN A 4 -16.29 14.89 -26.48
CA ASN A 4 -16.14 13.84 -25.48
C ASN A 4 -15.08 12.84 -25.98
N ARG A 5 -13.81 13.16 -25.75
CA ARG A 5 -12.72 12.18 -25.85
C ARG A 5 -12.95 11.18 -24.73
N ARG A 6 -13.56 10.03 -25.04
CA ARG A 6 -13.52 8.84 -24.17
C ARG A 6 -12.06 8.64 -23.78
N LYS A 7 -11.70 9.00 -22.55
CA LYS A 7 -10.35 8.77 -22.02
C LYS A 7 -10.15 7.26 -22.11
N LYS A 8 -9.15 6.82 -22.87
CA LYS A 8 -8.71 5.42 -22.81
C LYS A 8 -8.14 5.26 -21.41
N ASN A 9 -8.86 4.57 -20.55
CA ASN A 9 -8.35 4.16 -19.24
C ASN A 9 -7.15 3.27 -19.53
N HIS A 10 -5.95 3.81 -19.28
CA HIS A 10 -4.69 3.14 -19.61
C HIS A 10 -4.16 2.34 -18.43
N TRP A 11 -4.61 2.68 -17.22
CA TRP A 11 -4.18 2.04 -15.99
C TRP A 11 -5.32 1.24 -15.37
N HIS A 12 -4.99 0.09 -14.78
CA HIS A 12 -6.00 -0.76 -14.13
C HIS A 12 -6.81 0.00 -13.06
N ILE A 13 -6.21 0.99 -12.40
CA ILE A 13 -6.87 1.83 -11.40
C ILE A 13 -7.94 2.77 -12.00
N ASP A 14 -7.79 3.23 -13.25
CA ASP A 14 -8.76 4.13 -13.89
C ASP A 14 -10.13 3.47 -14.02
N TYR A 15 -10.15 2.15 -14.25
CA TYR A 15 -11.39 1.36 -14.32
C TYR A 15 -12.06 1.23 -12.96
N LEU A 16 -11.28 1.06 -11.89
CA LEU A 16 -11.80 0.97 -10.52
C LEU A 16 -12.31 2.32 -10.04
N SER A 17 -11.56 3.40 -10.27
CA SER A 17 -11.96 4.75 -9.86
C SER A 17 -13.21 5.26 -10.58
N ALA A 18 -13.52 4.76 -11.78
CA ALA A 18 -14.73 5.12 -12.50
C ALA A 18 -16.02 4.57 -11.86
N VAL A 19 -15.92 3.49 -11.08
CA VAL A 19 -17.07 2.82 -10.43
C VAL A 19 -17.08 2.97 -8.90
N ALA A 20 -15.98 3.44 -8.31
CA ALA A 20 -15.87 3.64 -6.88
C ALA A 20 -16.72 4.83 -6.40
N VAL A 21 -17.47 4.61 -5.31
CA VAL A 21 -18.21 5.69 -4.63
C VAL A 21 -17.25 6.63 -3.89
N GLU A 22 -16.18 6.08 -3.33
CA GLU A 22 -15.14 6.79 -2.60
C GLU A 22 -13.77 6.21 -2.99
N ALA A 23 -12.77 7.07 -3.17
CA ALA A 23 -11.39 6.67 -3.37
C ALA A 23 -10.47 7.56 -2.53
N SER A 24 -9.56 6.93 -1.79
CA SER A 24 -8.56 7.61 -0.98
C SER A 24 -7.17 7.10 -1.33
N ALA A 25 -6.19 8.00 -1.37
CA ALA A 25 -4.80 7.68 -1.65
C ALA A 25 -3.94 7.87 -0.39
N TYR A 26 -3.15 6.86 -0.05
CA TYR A 26 -2.22 6.88 1.07
C TYR A 26 -0.79 6.86 0.51
N PRO A 27 -0.17 8.02 0.23
CA PRO A 27 1.18 8.04 -0.32
C PRO A 27 2.19 7.50 0.70
N ILE A 28 3.11 6.69 0.21
CA ILE A 28 4.25 6.13 0.94
C ILE A 28 5.49 6.44 0.11
N ALA A 29 6.37 7.29 0.63
CA ALA A 29 7.60 7.68 -0.04
C ALA A 29 8.75 6.76 0.41
N SER A 30 9.40 6.10 -0.54
CA SER A 30 10.57 5.27 -0.30
C SER A 30 11.44 5.23 -1.55
N TYR A 31 12.74 5.00 -1.36
CA TYR A 31 13.69 4.74 -2.45
C TYR A 31 13.66 3.26 -2.90
N ARG A 32 13.01 2.39 -2.12
CA ARG A 32 12.86 0.97 -2.41
C ARG A 32 11.52 0.71 -3.08
N ASN A 33 11.44 -0.36 -3.87
CA ASN A 33 10.15 -0.86 -4.32
C ASN A 33 9.49 -1.63 -3.17
N LEU A 34 8.44 -1.05 -2.58
CA LEU A 34 7.70 -1.61 -1.45
C LEU A 34 6.43 -2.37 -1.87
N GLU A 35 6.13 -2.45 -3.16
CA GLU A 35 4.84 -2.94 -3.67
C GLU A 35 4.54 -4.38 -3.22
N CYS A 36 5.49 -5.31 -3.39
CA CYS A 36 5.30 -6.69 -2.98
C CYS A 36 5.23 -6.85 -1.46
N ASP A 37 6.01 -6.07 -0.70
CA ASP A 37 6.00 -6.11 0.76
C ASP A 37 4.67 -5.56 1.32
N LEU A 38 4.14 -4.49 0.69
CA LEU A 38 2.82 -3.95 1.00
C LEU A 38 1.72 -4.96 0.68
N ALA A 39 1.77 -5.60 -0.49
CA ALA A 39 0.82 -6.64 -0.87
C ALA A 39 0.80 -7.79 0.15
N LYS A 40 1.98 -8.23 0.61
CA LYS A 40 2.08 -9.23 1.66
C LYS A 40 1.46 -8.75 2.98
N GLY A 41 1.76 -7.52 3.40
CA GLY A 41 1.20 -6.95 4.62
C GLY A 41 -0.33 -6.80 4.57
N LEU A 42 -0.89 -6.44 3.41
CA LEU A 42 -2.34 -6.40 3.20
C LEU A 42 -2.98 -7.78 3.36
N ALA A 43 -2.34 -8.83 2.85
CA ALA A 43 -2.81 -10.21 3.04
C ALA A 43 -2.76 -10.64 4.52
N GLU A 44 -1.69 -10.27 5.24
CA GLU A 44 -1.52 -10.59 6.67
C GLU A 44 -2.59 -9.95 7.57
N ILE A 45 -3.10 -8.77 7.21
CA ILE A 45 -4.19 -8.10 7.94
C ILE A 45 -5.60 -8.51 7.48
N GLY A 46 -5.72 -9.58 6.68
CA GLY A 46 -7.01 -10.15 6.28
C GLY A 46 -7.51 -9.73 4.90
N GLY A 47 -6.69 -9.05 4.09
CA GLY A 47 -7.01 -8.73 2.70
C GLY A 47 -7.07 -9.99 1.84
N LYS A 48 -8.14 -10.14 1.05
CA LYS A 48 -8.30 -11.23 0.08
C LYS A 48 -7.82 -10.76 -1.30
N PRO A 49 -6.92 -11.51 -1.96
CA PRO A 49 -6.35 -11.10 -3.24
C PRO A 49 -7.38 -11.19 -4.37
N VAL A 50 -7.27 -10.25 -5.32
CA VAL A 50 -7.90 -10.36 -6.64
C VAL A 50 -6.87 -10.95 -7.59
N GLU A 51 -6.90 -12.27 -7.75
CA GLU A 51 -5.86 -13.04 -8.47
C GLU A 51 -5.47 -12.43 -9.83
N GLY A 52 -4.16 -12.34 -10.06
CA GLY A 52 -3.54 -11.84 -11.30
C GLY A 52 -3.55 -10.32 -11.48
N PHE A 53 -4.14 -9.56 -10.55
CA PHE A 53 -4.23 -8.11 -10.69
C PHE A 53 -2.94 -7.43 -10.23
N GLY A 54 -2.33 -6.64 -11.12
CA GLY A 54 -1.19 -5.77 -10.79
C GLY A 54 0.12 -6.50 -10.48
N SER A 55 0.20 -7.82 -10.67
CA SER A 55 1.38 -8.63 -10.32
C SER A 55 2.12 -9.22 -11.53
N SER A 56 1.95 -8.65 -12.72
CA SER A 56 2.48 -9.22 -13.98
C SER A 56 4.00 -9.26 -14.07
N ASP A 57 4.70 -8.41 -13.32
CA ASP A 57 6.16 -8.28 -13.30
C ASP A 57 6.81 -8.91 -12.05
N CYS A 58 6.02 -9.55 -11.19
CA CYS A 58 6.49 -10.18 -9.96
C CYS A 58 5.90 -11.60 -9.78
N ARG A 59 6.24 -12.25 -8.66
CA ARG A 59 5.74 -13.60 -8.30
C ARG A 59 4.52 -13.56 -7.37
N CYS A 60 3.98 -12.38 -7.09
CA CYS A 60 2.82 -12.24 -6.20
C CYS A 60 1.55 -12.73 -6.90
N GLY A 61 0.63 -13.32 -6.12
CA GLY A 61 -0.69 -13.70 -6.64
C GLY A 61 -1.53 -12.49 -7.04
N SER A 62 -1.40 -11.37 -6.31
CA SER A 62 -2.08 -10.12 -6.61
C SER A 62 -1.43 -8.95 -5.87
N HIS A 63 -1.62 -7.73 -6.39
CA HIS A 63 -1.38 -6.46 -5.71
C HIS A 63 -2.68 -5.68 -5.44
N LEU A 64 -3.86 -6.25 -5.72
CA LEU A 64 -5.16 -5.70 -5.37
C LEU A 64 -5.86 -6.62 -4.37
N PHE A 65 -6.36 -6.04 -3.29
CA PHE A 65 -7.01 -6.78 -2.20
C PHE A 65 -8.37 -6.17 -1.89
N TYR A 66 -9.32 -7.02 -1.51
CA TYR A 66 -10.59 -6.60 -0.93
C TYR A 66 -10.73 -7.13 0.50
N PHE A 67 -11.53 -6.46 1.31
CA PHE A 67 -11.82 -6.85 2.69
C PHE A 67 -13.32 -7.16 2.79
N GLU A 68 -13.67 -8.27 3.44
CA GLU A 68 -15.07 -8.64 3.68
C GLU A 68 -15.67 -7.94 4.90
N ASP A 69 -14.82 -7.32 5.73
CA ASP A 69 -15.27 -6.55 6.88
C ASP A 69 -16.15 -5.38 6.42
N PRO A 70 -17.34 -5.18 7.02
CA PRO A 70 -18.17 -4.02 6.73
C PRO A 70 -17.52 -2.69 7.12
N LEU A 71 -16.52 -2.70 8.02
CA LEU A 71 -15.74 -1.52 8.35
C LEU A 71 -14.72 -1.22 7.24
N PRO A 72 -14.65 0.04 6.75
CA PRO A 72 -13.62 0.45 5.83
C PRO A 72 -12.22 0.16 6.41
N PRO A 73 -11.26 -0.34 5.60
CA PRO A 73 -9.91 -0.62 6.10
C PRO A 73 -9.26 0.59 6.80
N LYS A 74 -9.53 1.81 6.32
CA LYS A 74 -9.04 3.06 6.91
C LYS A 74 -9.43 3.27 8.38
N ASP A 75 -10.48 2.61 8.85
CA ASP A 75 -10.98 2.68 10.22
C ASP A 75 -10.46 1.51 11.09
N SER A 76 -9.70 0.58 10.51
CA SER A 76 -9.00 -0.49 11.22
C SER A 76 -7.61 -0.07 11.66
N TRP A 77 -7.30 -0.28 12.94
CA TRP A 77 -5.96 -0.07 13.48
C TRP A 77 -4.89 -0.90 12.77
N GLN A 78 -5.21 -2.10 12.29
CA GLN A 78 -4.25 -2.94 11.57
C GLN A 78 -3.82 -2.33 10.24
N PHE A 79 -4.76 -1.72 9.51
CA PHE A 79 -4.46 -1.02 8.27
C PHE A 79 -3.71 0.29 8.52
N VAL A 80 -4.14 1.07 9.52
CA VAL A 80 -3.45 2.31 9.90
C VAL A 80 -2.01 2.03 10.33
N ASP A 81 -1.80 1.03 11.19
CA ASP A 81 -0.48 0.57 11.62
C ASP A 81 0.37 0.11 10.44
N LEU A 82 -0.19 -0.68 9.52
CA LEU A 82 0.49 -1.10 8.29
C LEU A 82 0.97 0.11 7.48
N VAL A 83 0.10 1.06 7.18
CA VAL A 83 0.47 2.26 6.40
C VAL A 83 1.54 3.08 7.13
N LEU A 84 1.41 3.29 8.44
CA LEU A 84 2.38 4.04 9.23
C LEU A 84 3.73 3.32 9.28
N ARG A 85 3.74 2.01 9.51
CA ARG A 85 4.95 1.18 9.46
C ARG A 85 5.69 1.42 8.15
N PHE A 86 5.03 1.26 6.99
CA PHE A 86 5.67 1.43 5.68
C PHE A 86 6.11 2.87 5.40
N ARG A 87 5.44 3.89 5.95
CA ARG A 87 5.90 5.29 5.88
C ARG A 87 7.17 5.55 6.70
N HIS A 88 7.41 4.75 7.72
CA HIS A 88 8.55 4.91 8.65
C HIS A 88 9.61 3.80 8.52
N LEU A 89 9.48 2.86 7.57
CA LEU A 89 10.45 1.77 7.39
C LEU A 89 11.87 2.28 7.11
N GLU A 90 12.03 3.39 6.40
CA GLU A 90 13.33 4.05 6.17
C GLU A 90 14.02 4.48 7.48
N PHE A 91 13.24 4.82 8.52
CA PHE A 91 13.76 5.24 9.82
C PHE A 91 14.31 4.05 10.64
N SER A 92 13.75 2.86 10.44
CA SER A 92 14.11 1.66 11.21
C SER A 92 15.31 0.90 10.63
N ASP A 93 15.50 0.95 9.30
CA ASP A 93 16.63 0.29 8.63
C ASP A 93 17.94 1.11 8.71
N TRP A 94 17.87 2.44 8.85
CA TRP A 94 19.05 3.26 9.21
C TRP A 94 19.68 2.80 10.53
N ASN A 95 18.86 2.39 11.50
CA ASN A 95 19.31 1.90 12.82
C ASN A 95 19.86 0.46 12.80
N ARG A 96 19.82 -0.24 11.66
CA ARG A 96 20.42 -1.59 11.48
C ARG A 96 21.70 -1.58 10.64
N SER A 97 22.18 -0.42 10.22
CA SER A 97 23.47 -0.29 9.56
C SER A 97 24.61 -0.55 10.58
N PRO A 98 25.57 -1.45 10.31
CA PRO A 98 26.56 -1.91 11.30
C PRO A 98 27.69 -0.89 11.60
N SER A 99 27.51 0.42 11.39
CA SER A 99 28.62 1.37 11.44
C SER A 99 28.35 2.74 12.06
N VAL A 100 27.46 2.87 13.06
CA VAL A 100 27.44 4.10 13.88
C VAL A 100 27.46 3.73 15.37
N PRO A 101 28.56 4.01 16.09
CA PRO A 101 28.62 3.73 17.52
C PRO A 101 27.80 4.78 18.29
N GLY A 102 26.83 4.30 19.04
CA GLY A 102 26.22 5.00 20.17
C GLY A 102 25.12 5.99 19.81
N ARG A 103 23.87 5.61 20.13
CA ARG A 103 23.01 6.47 20.95
C ARG A 103 21.82 5.71 21.55
N ASN A 104 21.46 6.16 22.75
CA ASN A 104 20.55 5.54 23.69
C ASN A 104 19.14 5.31 23.14
N ARG A 105 18.58 4.19 23.60
CA ARG A 105 17.21 3.72 23.40
C ARG A 105 16.26 4.54 24.28
N PHE A 106 15.72 5.66 23.78
CA PHE A 106 14.57 6.35 24.40
C PHE A 106 13.71 7.09 23.36
N GLY A 107 12.38 6.95 23.53
CA GLY A 107 11.29 7.63 22.81
C GLY A 107 10.51 6.63 21.92
N CYS A 108 9.26 6.24 22.16
CA CYS A 108 8.11 6.98 22.71
C CYS A 108 7.96 8.37 22.12
N PHE A 109 7.17 8.48 21.04
CA PHE A 109 6.12 9.47 20.84
C PHE A 109 5.01 8.83 20.00
#